data_AF-A0A7G2IMT1-F1
#
_entry.id   AF-A0A7G2IMT1-F1
#
_cell.length_a   1.000
_cell.length_b   1.000
_cell.length_c   1.000
_cell.angle_alpha   90.00
_cell.angle_beta   90.00
_cell.angle_gamma   90.00
#
_symmetry.space_group_name_H-M   'P 1'
#
loop_
_entity.id
_entity.type
_entity.pdbx_description
1 polymer ?
#
loop_
_entity_poly.entity_id
_entity_poly.type
_entity_poly.pdbx_seq_one_letter_code
_entity_poly.pdbx_strand_id
1 'polypeptide(L)'
;MKTEHSLDLTAHFALEGSQPFKDRRATMPWRGAIPVAKELLSQTWQEVISQPTPPRKRLVYLHIPFCATHCTFCGFYQNRFEEDHCARYTNALLREIEMEADSALHQSAPIHAVYFGGGTPSALSARDLARIITALRDKLPLAPDCEITIEGRVLNF
;
A
#
# COMPACT_ATOMS: atom_id res chain seq x y z
N MET A 1 -25.81 -39.73 23.91
CA MET A 1 -26.67 -38.57 23.63
C MET A 1 -25.75 -37.46 23.13
N LYS A 2 -25.72 -37.18 21.81
CA LYS A 2 -24.89 -36.11 21.24
C LYS A 2 -25.71 -34.83 21.26
N THR A 3 -25.26 -33.81 21.98
CA THR A 3 -25.84 -32.46 21.96
C THR A 3 -25.46 -31.79 20.65
N GLU A 4 -26.44 -31.58 19.77
CA GLU A 4 -26.28 -30.71 18.61
C GLU A 4 -26.25 -29.26 19.10
N HIS A 5 -25.05 -28.69 19.16
CA HIS A 5 -24.89 -27.24 19.31
C HIS A 5 -25.13 -26.59 17.95
N SER A 6 -26.37 -26.20 17.67
CA SER A 6 -26.68 -25.32 16.54
C SER A 6 -26.14 -23.92 16.88
N LEU A 7 -25.12 -23.46 16.14
CA LEU A 7 -24.65 -22.07 16.24
C LEU A 7 -25.75 -21.15 15.68
N ASP A 8 -26.29 -20.29 16.54
CA ASP A 8 -27.17 -19.21 16.11
C ASP A 8 -26.33 -18.07 15.51
N LEU A 9 -26.40 -17.91 14.19
CA LEU A 9 -25.71 -16.87 13.44
C LEU A 9 -26.62 -15.68 13.09
N THR A 10 -27.86 -15.65 13.59
CA THR A 10 -28.87 -14.66 13.21
C THR A 10 -28.40 -13.22 13.48
N ALA A 11 -27.59 -13.00 14.52
CA ALA A 11 -27.01 -11.70 14.83
C ALA A 11 -26.05 -11.16 13.74
N HIS A 12 -25.55 -12.03 12.85
CA HIS A 12 -24.61 -11.69 11.79
C HIS A 12 -25.28 -11.59 10.41
N PHE A 13 -26.59 -11.86 10.32
CA PHE A 13 -27.32 -11.73 9.07
C PHE A 13 -27.50 -10.26 8.68
N ALA A 14 -27.51 -10.01 7.37
CA ALA A 14 -27.83 -8.71 6.83
C ALA A 14 -29.30 -8.37 7.13
N LEU A 15 -29.54 -7.19 7.68
CA LEU A 15 -30.88 -6.63 7.89
C LEU A 15 -31.42 -6.07 6.58
N GLU A 16 -32.74 -6.10 6.43
CA GLU A 16 -33.41 -5.39 5.33
C GLU A 16 -33.28 -3.87 5.51
N GLY A 17 -33.12 -3.14 4.40
CA GLY A 17 -33.06 -1.68 4.38
C GLY A 17 -31.69 -1.08 4.01
N SER A 18 -31.50 0.21 4.29
CA SER A 18 -30.33 0.99 3.85
C SER A 18 -29.05 0.74 4.66
N GLN A 19 -29.18 0.13 5.84
CA GLN A 19 -28.05 -0.20 6.72
C GLN A 19 -28.10 -1.69 7.12
N PRO A 20 -27.71 -2.59 6.22
CA PRO A 20 -27.84 -4.04 6.44
C PRO A 20 -27.01 -4.58 7.60
N PHE A 21 -26.02 -3.83 8.09
CA PHE A 21 -25.23 -4.21 9.27
C PHE A 21 -25.21 -3.04 10.26
N LYS A 22 -25.74 -3.24 11.47
CA LYS A 22 -25.88 -2.19 12.50
C LYS A 22 -24.56 -1.48 12.80
N ASP A 23 -23.46 -2.22 12.81
CA ASP A 23 -22.14 -1.70 13.12
C ASP A 23 -21.40 -1.14 11.89
N ARG A 24 -21.91 -1.38 10.68
CA ARG A 24 -21.30 -0.86 9.46
C ARG A 24 -21.64 0.62 9.34
N ARG A 25 -20.64 1.46 9.64
CA ARG A 25 -20.66 2.88 9.31
C ARG A 25 -19.92 3.09 8.00
N ALA A 26 -20.47 3.93 7.13
CA ALA A 26 -19.70 4.44 6.00
C ALA A 26 -18.58 5.34 6.53
N THR A 27 -17.38 4.79 6.66
CA THR A 27 -16.16 5.57 6.88
C THR A 27 -15.74 6.13 5.53
N MET A 28 -16.33 7.27 5.16
CA MET A 28 -15.78 8.05 4.04
C MET A 28 -14.37 8.49 4.46
N PRO A 29 -13.30 8.11 3.75
CA PRO A 29 -11.91 8.40 4.17
C PRO A 29 -11.62 9.90 4.28
N TRP A 30 -12.49 10.75 3.71
CA TRP A 30 -12.37 12.21 3.69
C TRP A 30 -13.20 12.91 4.77
N ARG A 31 -13.97 12.19 5.58
CA ARG A 31 -14.85 12.84 6.56
C ARG A 31 -14.02 13.55 7.62
N GLY A 32 -13.99 14.88 7.55
CA GLY A 32 -13.19 15.74 8.43
C GLY A 32 -11.77 16.02 7.94
N ALA A 33 -11.38 15.52 6.76
CA ALA A 33 -10.12 15.87 6.13
C ALA A 33 -10.28 17.17 5.32
N ILE A 34 -9.35 18.11 5.49
CA ILE A 34 -9.26 19.34 4.70
C ILE A 34 -8.16 19.12 3.66
N PRO A 35 -8.46 19.19 2.35
CA PRO A 35 -7.44 19.10 1.31
C PRO A 35 -6.37 20.18 1.50
N VAL A 36 -5.10 19.80 1.37
CA VAL A 36 -3.99 20.76 1.41
C VAL A 36 -4.01 21.57 0.10
N ALA A 37 -3.95 22.89 0.22
CA ALA A 37 -3.84 23.78 -0.94
C ALA A 37 -2.58 23.47 -1.75
N LYS A 38 -2.65 23.57 -3.08
CA LYS A 38 -1.58 23.13 -3.99
C LYS A 38 -0.25 23.82 -3.69
N GLU A 39 -0.30 25.09 -3.32
CA GLU A 39 0.85 25.93 -3.02
C GLU A 39 1.54 25.52 -1.71
N LEU A 40 0.81 24.85 -0.81
CA LEU A 40 1.29 24.41 0.49
C LEU A 40 1.78 22.95 0.48
N LEU A 41 1.49 22.16 -0.56
CA LEU A 41 1.80 20.72 -0.58
C LEU A 41 3.24 20.39 -0.23
N SER A 42 4.20 21.07 -0.86
CA SER A 42 5.63 20.81 -0.62
C SER A 42 6.01 21.15 0.82
N GLN A 43 5.55 22.30 1.34
CA GLN A 43 5.83 22.70 2.71
C GLN A 43 5.21 21.71 3.72
N THR A 44 3.92 21.40 3.55
CA THR A 44 3.21 20.46 4.43
C THR A 44 3.86 19.08 4.39
N TRP A 45 4.30 18.61 3.23
CA TRP A 45 5.01 17.33 3.14
C TRP A 45 6.34 17.37 3.91
N GLN A 46 7.13 18.43 3.75
CA GLN A 46 8.39 18.61 4.49
C GLN A 46 8.17 18.67 6.01
N GLU A 47 7.11 19.34 6.46
CA GLU A 47 6.71 19.38 7.87
C GLU A 47 6.32 17.98 8.40
N VAL A 48 5.66 17.16 7.58
CA VAL A 48 5.29 15.79 7.95
C VAL A 48 6.53 14.88 8.05
N ILE A 49 7.39 14.87 7.03
CA ILE A 49 8.54 13.96 7.00
C ILE A 49 9.66 14.35 7.98
N SER A 50 9.67 15.60 8.45
CA SER A 50 10.61 16.08 9.48
C SER A 50 10.20 15.73 10.91
N GLN A 51 9.03 15.13 11.12
CA GLN A 51 8.55 14.74 12.44
C GLN A 51 8.74 13.23 12.68
N PRO A 52 9.23 12.81 13.87
CA PRO A 52 9.31 11.40 14.21
C PRO A 52 7.90 10.80 14.37
N THR A 53 7.77 9.51 14.07
CA THR A 53 6.51 8.79 14.25
C THR A 53 6.37 8.26 15.68
N PRO A 54 5.14 8.19 16.23
CA PRO A 54 4.91 7.54 17.52
C PRO A 54 5.24 6.04 17.47
N PRO A 55 5.57 5.41 18.61
CA PRO A 55 6.01 4.02 18.67
C PRO A 55 4.84 3.05 18.42
N ARG A 56 4.62 2.71 17.14
CA ARG A 56 3.64 1.71 16.69
C ARG A 56 4.22 0.93 15.51
N LYS A 57 3.65 -0.23 15.20
CA LYS A 57 4.02 -0.97 13.98
C LYS A 57 3.75 -0.11 12.75
N ARG A 58 4.65 -0.18 11.77
CA ARG A 58 4.67 0.64 10.56
C ARG A 58 4.86 -0.24 9.34
N LEU A 59 4.33 0.21 8.21
CA LEU A 59 4.50 -0.44 6.92
C LEU A 59 4.83 0.59 5.86
N VAL A 60 5.51 0.16 4.81
CA VAL A 60 5.70 0.92 3.56
C VAL A 60 4.85 0.28 2.48
N TYR A 61 4.07 1.10 1.78
CA TYR A 61 3.30 0.68 0.62
C TYR A 61 3.91 1.26 -0.64
N LEU A 62 4.17 0.41 -1.62
CA LEU A 62 4.64 0.79 -2.94
C LEU A 62 3.52 0.54 -3.95
N HIS A 63 3.08 1.61 -4.62
CA HIS A 63 2.05 1.54 -5.64
C HIS A 63 2.66 1.34 -7.02
N ILE A 64 2.52 0.13 -7.59
CA ILE A 64 2.99 -0.19 -8.94
C ILE A 64 1.85 0.04 -9.95
N PRO A 65 1.92 1.05 -10.82
CA PRO A 65 0.76 1.52 -11.57
C PRO A 65 0.61 0.85 -12.96
N PHE A 66 1.10 -0.38 -13.13
CA PHE A 66 1.13 -1.08 -14.43
C PHE A 66 0.38 -2.40 -14.42
N CYS A 67 -0.37 -2.67 -15.48
CA CYS A 67 -1.00 -3.96 -15.73
C CYS A 67 -0.64 -4.46 -17.14
N ALA A 68 -0.30 -5.75 -17.27
CA ALA A 68 -0.08 -6.37 -18.57
C ALA A 68 -1.38 -6.53 -19.39
N THR A 69 -2.54 -6.57 -18.72
CA THR A 69 -3.84 -6.73 -19.37
C THR A 69 -4.85 -5.78 -18.73
N HIS A 70 -5.70 -5.16 -19.54
CA HIS A 70 -6.80 -4.35 -19.05
C HIS A 70 -8.01 -5.24 -18.71
N CYS A 71 -8.29 -5.39 -17.42
CA CYS A 71 -9.48 -6.10 -16.94
C CYS A 71 -10.68 -5.14 -16.97
N THR A 72 -11.75 -5.49 -17.69
CA THR A 72 -12.93 -4.63 -17.87
C THR A 72 -13.69 -4.30 -16.58
N PHE A 73 -13.47 -5.07 -15.52
CA PHE A 73 -14.08 -4.86 -14.20
C PHE A 73 -13.17 -4.09 -13.22
N CYS A 74 -11.93 -3.78 -13.59
CA CYS A 74 -10.96 -3.23 -12.65
C CYS A 74 -11.09 -1.71 -12.51
N GLY A 75 -11.45 -1.26 -11.30
CA GLY A 75 -11.46 0.17 -10.94
C GLY A 75 -10.11 0.75 -10.53
N PHE A 76 -9.05 -0.06 -10.50
CA PHE A 76 -7.69 0.31 -10.06
C PHE A 76 -6.69 0.45 -11.21
N TYR A 77 -7.12 0.23 -12.46
CA TYR A 77 -6.25 0.30 -13.63
C TYR A 77 -5.69 1.72 -13.82
N GLN A 78 -4.37 1.85 -13.82
CA GLN A 78 -3.71 3.12 -14.09
C GLN A 78 -3.01 3.12 -15.45
N ASN A 79 -2.14 2.14 -15.75
CA ASN A 79 -1.38 2.14 -17.01
C ASN A 79 -1.16 0.74 -17.59
N ARG A 80 -0.98 0.69 -18.92
CA ARG A 80 -0.52 -0.51 -19.64
C ARG A 80 0.97 -0.75 -19.34
N PHE A 81 1.33 -2.02 -19.18
CA PHE A 81 2.73 -2.43 -19.10
C PHE A 81 3.47 -2.13 -20.41
N GLU A 82 4.56 -1.38 -20.29
CA GLU A 82 5.58 -1.16 -21.31
C GLU A 82 6.95 -1.12 -20.60
N GLU A 83 7.93 -1.83 -21.15
CA GLU A 83 9.21 -2.07 -20.48
C GLU A 83 9.96 -0.75 -20.16
N ASP A 84 10.01 0.19 -21.12
CA ASP A 84 10.63 1.50 -20.91
C ASP A 84 9.93 2.30 -19.80
N HIS A 85 8.60 2.29 -19.77
CA HIS A 85 7.83 2.97 -18.72
C HIS A 85 8.07 2.35 -17.34
N CYS A 86 8.16 1.02 -17.25
CA CYS A 86 8.47 0.33 -16.00
C CYS A 86 9.89 0.65 -15.51
N ALA A 87 10.87 0.69 -16.41
CA ALA A 87 12.25 1.05 -16.09
C ALA A 87 12.35 2.51 -15.62
N ARG A 88 11.68 3.44 -16.31
CA ARG A 88 11.62 4.86 -15.92
C ARG A 88 10.95 5.06 -14.57
N TYR A 89 9.82 4.40 -14.35
CA TYR A 89 9.14 4.41 -13.05
C TYR A 89 10.05 3.84 -11.95
N THR A 90 10.70 2.71 -12.18
CA THR A 90 11.62 2.10 -11.20
C THR A 90 12.75 3.05 -10.84
N ASN A 91 13.34 3.73 -11.82
CA ASN A 91 14.39 4.72 -11.56
C ASN A 91 13.88 5.94 -10.77
N ALA A 92 12.67 6.41 -11.07
CA ALA A 92 12.03 7.50 -10.34
C ALA A 92 11.74 7.10 -8.88
N LEU A 93 11.18 5.92 -8.67
CA LEU A 93 10.90 5.36 -7.34
C LEU A 93 12.18 5.19 -6.51
N LEU A 94 13.24 4.66 -7.10
CA LEU A 94 14.53 4.54 -6.39
C LEU A 94 15.08 5.91 -5.98
N ARG A 95 14.91 6.93 -6.83
CA ARG A 95 15.32 8.31 -6.51
C ARG A 95 14.46 8.91 -5.40
N GLU A 96 13.16 8.64 -5.40
CA GLU A 96 12.24 9.07 -4.34
C GLU A 96 12.62 8.45 -2.99
N ILE A 97 12.89 7.14 -2.96
CA ILE A 97 13.39 6.45 -1.76
C ILE A 97 14.68 7.11 -1.27
N GLU A 98 15.65 7.38 -2.16
CA GLU A 98 16.91 8.03 -1.82
C GLU A 98 16.71 9.44 -1.24
N MET A 99 15.77 10.21 -1.80
CA MET A 99 15.50 11.59 -1.38
C MET A 99 14.86 11.67 0.01
N GLU A 100 14.07 10.67 0.40
CA GLU A 100 13.26 10.75 1.62
C GLU A 100 13.70 9.81 2.75
N ALA A 101 14.51 8.79 2.45
CA ALA A 101 14.85 7.75 3.42
C ALA A 101 15.50 8.31 4.70
N ASP A 102 16.33 9.35 4.60
CA ASP A 102 17.03 9.93 5.75
C ASP A 102 16.16 10.89 6.60
N SER A 103 14.87 11.04 6.27
CA SER A 103 13.97 11.89 7.03
C SER A 103 13.71 11.37 8.45
N ALA A 104 13.37 12.28 9.37
CA ALA A 104 13.05 11.91 10.75
C ALA A 104 11.87 10.93 10.83
N LEU A 105 10.87 11.09 9.95
CA LEU A 105 9.74 10.17 9.85
C LEU A 105 10.20 8.75 9.53
N HIS A 106 10.97 8.59 8.45
CA HIS A 106 11.40 7.26 7.98
C HIS A 106 12.35 6.59 8.98
N GLN A 107 13.29 7.32 9.56
CA GLN A 107 14.31 6.78 10.47
C GLN A 107 13.85 6.60 11.92
N SER A 108 12.69 7.14 12.32
CA SER A 108 12.28 7.18 13.74
C SER A 108 11.98 5.83 14.41
N ALA A 109 11.70 4.75 13.68
CA ALA A 109 11.38 3.43 14.25
C ALA A 109 11.57 2.29 13.24
N PRO A 110 11.51 1.01 13.62
CA PRO A 110 11.53 -0.08 12.65
C PRO A 110 10.28 -0.12 11.74
N ILE A 111 10.46 -0.55 10.49
CA ILE A 111 9.38 -0.83 9.53
C ILE A 111 9.16 -2.35 9.49
N HIS A 112 7.93 -2.78 9.75
CA HIS A 112 7.61 -4.19 10.00
C HIS A 112 7.03 -4.90 8.77
N ALA A 113 6.58 -4.13 7.77
CA ALA A 113 6.06 -4.69 6.53
C ALA A 113 6.36 -3.78 5.34
N VAL A 114 6.61 -4.40 4.19
CA VAL A 114 6.66 -3.76 2.88
C VAL A 114 5.61 -4.42 2.00
N TYR A 115 4.70 -3.64 1.45
CA TYR A 115 3.62 -4.14 0.60
C TYR A 115 3.68 -3.52 -0.78
N PHE A 116 3.78 -4.35 -1.80
CA PHE A 116 3.68 -3.94 -3.19
C PHE A 116 2.28 -4.24 -3.70
N GLY A 117 1.56 -3.22 -4.13
CA GLY A 117 0.22 -3.36 -4.69
C GLY A 117 -0.05 -2.38 -5.83
N GLY A 118 -1.31 -2.28 -6.25
CA GLY A 118 -1.76 -1.31 -7.26
C GLY A 118 -2.33 -1.98 -8.49
N GLY A 119 -1.62 -1.89 -9.61
CA GLY A 119 -1.95 -2.61 -10.84
C GLY A 119 -1.56 -4.09 -10.71
N THR A 120 -0.37 -4.44 -11.19
CA THR A 120 0.20 -5.78 -11.06
C THR A 120 1.68 -5.64 -10.74
N PRO A 121 2.06 -5.58 -9.46
CA PRO A 121 3.47 -5.48 -9.06
C PRO A 121 4.36 -6.56 -9.68
N SER A 122 3.83 -7.78 -9.82
CA SER A 122 4.51 -8.88 -10.48
C SER A 122 4.72 -8.71 -12.00
N ALA A 123 4.26 -7.60 -12.60
CA ALA A 123 4.59 -7.25 -13.98
C ALA A 123 5.97 -6.57 -14.08
N LEU A 124 6.52 -6.05 -12.98
CA LEU A 124 7.90 -5.57 -12.99
C LEU A 124 8.86 -6.74 -13.18
N SER A 125 9.96 -6.47 -13.87
CA SER A 125 11.02 -7.47 -14.04
C SER A 125 11.57 -7.90 -12.68
N ALA A 126 12.01 -9.16 -12.55
CA ALA A 126 12.68 -9.63 -11.34
C ALA A 126 13.89 -8.78 -10.97
N ARG A 127 14.59 -8.24 -11.98
CA ARG A 127 15.71 -7.30 -11.80
C ARG A 127 15.25 -6.00 -11.13
N ASP A 128 14.16 -5.41 -11.59
CA ASP A 128 13.65 -4.16 -11.02
C ASP A 128 13.09 -4.36 -9.60
N LEU A 129 12.36 -5.46 -9.37
CA LEU A 129 11.92 -5.83 -8.02
C LEU A 129 13.11 -6.01 -7.07
N ALA A 130 14.16 -6.71 -7.50
CA ALA A 130 15.36 -6.88 -6.71
C ALA A 130 16.05 -5.54 -6.38
N ARG A 131 16.12 -4.62 -7.35
CA ARG A 131 16.67 -3.26 -7.14
C ARG A 131 15.87 -2.49 -6.09
N ILE A 132 14.54 -2.51 -6.18
CA ILE A 132 13.66 -1.81 -5.23
C ILE A 132 13.81 -2.41 -3.82
N ILE A 133 13.72 -3.74 -3.69
CA ILE A 133 13.84 -4.41 -2.39
C ILE A 133 15.22 -4.16 -1.76
N THR A 134 16.29 -4.16 -2.57
CA THR A 134 17.65 -3.86 -2.10
C THR A 134 17.73 -2.42 -1.58
N ALA A 135 17.23 -1.44 -2.34
CA ALA A 135 17.21 -0.05 -1.89
C ALA A 135 16.42 0.14 -0.59
N LEU A 136 15.25 -0.52 -0.44
CA LEU A 136 14.48 -0.46 0.80
C LEU A 136 15.24 -1.05 1.99
N ARG A 137 15.92 -2.18 1.81
CA ARG A 137 16.75 -2.82 2.85
C ARG A 137 17.95 -1.96 3.25
N ASP A 138 18.56 -1.28 2.29
CA ASP A 138 19.77 -0.48 2.51
C ASP A 138 19.44 0.89 3.14
N LYS A 139 18.29 1.47 2.81
CA LYS A 139 17.96 2.87 3.13
C LYS A 139 16.98 3.02 4.28
N LEU A 140 16.09 2.05 4.49
CA LEU A 140 15.07 2.14 5.53
C LEU A 140 15.38 1.21 6.71
N PRO A 141 14.99 1.58 7.93
CA PRO A 141 15.18 0.74 9.12
C PRO A 141 14.15 -0.41 9.11
N LEU A 142 14.31 -1.40 8.23
CA LEU A 142 13.45 -2.59 8.22
C LEU A 142 13.70 -3.44 9.46
N ALA A 143 12.63 -3.95 10.08
CA ALA A 143 12.74 -4.88 11.18
C ALA A 143 13.41 -6.20 10.71
N PRO A 144 14.13 -6.92 11.58
CA PRO A 144 14.75 -8.19 11.22
C PRO A 144 13.76 -9.25 10.68
N ASP A 145 12.52 -9.20 11.16
CA ASP A 145 11.40 -10.06 10.78
C ASP A 145 10.40 -9.35 9.84
N CYS A 146 10.84 -8.30 9.13
CA CYS A 146 9.97 -7.54 8.25
C CYS A 146 9.32 -8.43 7.18
N GLU A 147 7.98 -8.38 7.12
CA GLU A 147 7.20 -9.04 6.07
C GLU A 147 7.39 -8.29 4.75
N ILE A 148 7.58 -9.02 3.65
CA ILE A 148 7.56 -8.44 2.30
C ILE A 148 6.50 -9.17 1.48
N THR A 149 5.46 -8.45 1.09
CA THR A 149 4.30 -9.00 0.38
C THR A 149 4.16 -8.32 -0.98
N ILE A 150 3.96 -9.13 -2.03
CA ILE A 150 3.82 -8.69 -3.41
C ILE A 150 2.50 -9.22 -3.96
N GLU A 151 1.65 -8.32 -4.44
CA GLU A 151 0.50 -8.69 -5.27
C GLU A 151 0.98 -9.16 -6.65
N GLY A 152 0.34 -10.20 -7.18
CA GLY A 152 0.74 -10.75 -8.46
C GLY A 152 -0.38 -11.47 -9.20
N ARG A 153 -0.07 -11.85 -10.43
CA ARG A 153 -0.91 -12.68 -11.29
C ARG A 153 -0.31 -14.06 -11.44
N VAL A 154 -1.17 -15.07 -11.60
CA VAL A 154 -0.78 -16.49 -11.68
C VAL A 154 -0.31 -16.91 -13.08
N LEU A 155 -0.50 -16.05 -14.10
CA LEU A 155 -0.26 -16.37 -15.52
C LEU A 155 0.62 -15.29 -16.15
N ASN A 156 1.47 -15.62 -17.13
CA ASN A 156 2.33 -14.67 -17.88
C ASN A 156 3.19 -13.78 -16.96
N PHE A 157 4.07 -14.44 -16.20
CA PHE A 157 5.10 -13.82 -15.38
C PHE A 157 6.35 -13.52 -16.23
#